data_AF-W7CI01-F1
#
_entry.id   AF-W7CI01-F1
#
_cell.length_a   1.000
_cell.length_b   1.000
_cell.length_c   1.000
_cell.angle_alpha   90.00
_cell.angle_beta   90.00
_cell.angle_gamma   90.00
#
_symmetry.space_group_name_H-M   'P 1'
#
loop_
_entity.id
_entity.type
_entity.pdbx_description
1 polymer ?
#
loop_
_entity_poly.entity_id
_entity_poly.type
_entity_poly.pdbx_seq_one_letter_code
_entity_poly.pdbx_strand_id
1 'polypeptide(L)'
;MEKERKRLEKQLEESVNKRRKLEDIQIGLIQLNRDKANILVNFSEAWQGKKADETMSKLEDAVEEEWRETRQYVNALEDEIIEEKRQIRIQLEKLKENAKNGAH
;
A
#
# COMPACT_ATOMS: atom_id res chain seq x y z
N MET A 1 -0.34 25.51 -22.31
CA MET A 1 0.92 24.78 -22.10
C MET A 1 1.39 24.90 -20.65
N GLU A 2 1.75 26.11 -20.16
CA GLU A 2 2.31 26.27 -18.81
C GLU A 2 1.35 25.90 -17.66
N LYS A 3 0.07 26.30 -17.74
CA LYS A 3 -0.95 25.91 -16.73
C LYS A 3 -1.16 24.40 -16.63
N GLU A 4 -1.11 23.72 -17.78
CA GLU A 4 -1.30 22.26 -17.87
C GLU A 4 -0.09 21.51 -17.30
N ARG A 5 1.13 21.98 -17.63
CA ARG A 5 2.37 21.45 -17.04
C ARG A 5 2.36 21.56 -15.51
N LYS A 6 2.03 22.73 -14.96
CA LYS A 6 1.95 22.92 -13.50
C LYS A 6 0.91 22.02 -12.83
N ARG A 7 -0.22 21.74 -13.51
CA ARG A 7 -1.23 20.80 -13.02
C ARG A 7 -0.66 19.38 -12.90
N LEU A 8 0.04 18.90 -13.93
CA LEU A 8 0.65 17.57 -13.93
C LEU A 8 1.81 17.46 -12.92
N GLU A 9 2.63 18.51 -12.78
CA GLU A 9 3.68 18.55 -11.75
C GLU A 9 3.08 18.45 -10.34
N LYS A 10 1.97 19.15 -10.08
CA LYS A 10 1.22 19.02 -8.81
C LYS A 10 0.65 17.60 -8.61
N GLN A 11 0.06 17.00 -9.63
CA GLN A 11 -0.43 15.62 -9.55
C GLN A 11 0.69 14.61 -9.27
N LEU A 12 1.87 14.83 -9.85
CA LEU A 12 3.05 14.01 -9.56
C LEU A 12 3.47 14.12 -8.09
N GLU A 13 3.48 15.33 -7.53
CA GLU A 13 3.75 15.58 -6.12
C GLU A 13 2.71 14.90 -5.21
N GLU A 14 1.43 15.03 -5.54
CA GLU A 14 0.34 14.36 -4.82
C GLU A 14 0.52 12.84 -4.83
N SER A 15 0.87 12.24 -5.97
CA SER A 15 1.12 10.79 -6.09
C SER A 15 2.38 10.34 -5.32
N VAL A 16 3.41 11.20 -5.22
CA VAL A 16 4.56 10.95 -4.33
C VAL A 16 4.11 10.94 -2.87
N ASN A 17 3.26 11.87 -2.45
CA ASN A 17 2.75 11.92 -1.09
C ASN A 17 1.82 10.74 -0.77
N LYS A 18 0.98 10.29 -1.71
CA LYS A 18 0.18 9.07 -1.56
C LYS A 18 1.07 7.85 -1.28
N ARG A 19 2.15 7.69 -2.04
CA ARG A 19 3.11 6.59 -1.84
C ARG A 19 3.73 6.60 -0.43
N ARG A 20 4.19 7.76 0.05
CA ARG A 20 4.76 7.88 1.39
C ARG A 20 3.76 7.46 2.47
N LYS A 21 2.51 7.89 2.35
CA LYS A 21 1.43 7.47 3.27
C LYS A 21 1.17 5.97 3.19
N LEU A 22 1.25 5.37 2.00
CA LEU A 22 1.08 3.94 1.84
C LEU A 22 2.24 3.16 2.51
N GLU A 23 3.47 3.66 2.40
CA GLU A 23 4.65 3.11 3.08
C GLU A 23 4.45 3.16 4.62
N ASP A 24 3.95 4.28 5.16
CA ASP A 24 3.62 4.41 6.59
C ASP A 24 2.55 3.38 7.03
N ILE A 25 1.51 3.19 6.21
CA ILE A 25 0.46 2.20 6.46
C ILE A 25 1.04 0.78 6.43
N GLN A 26 1.89 0.45 5.44
CA GLN A 26 2.55 -0.86 5.34
C GLN A 26 3.37 -1.17 6.59
N ILE A 27 4.14 -0.20 7.10
CA ILE A 27 4.91 -0.35 8.35
C ILE A 27 3.97 -0.61 9.52
N GLY A 28 2.91 0.19 9.67
CA GLY A 28 1.93 0.02 10.74
C GLY A 28 1.23 -1.34 10.71
N LEU A 29 0.90 -1.82 9.51
CA LEU A 29 0.29 -3.13 9.29
C LEU A 29 1.22 -4.28 9.68
N ILE A 30 2.51 -4.20 9.33
CA ILE A 30 3.51 -5.21 9.74
C ILE A 30 3.61 -5.26 11.26
N GLN A 31 3.65 -4.10 11.92
CA GLN A 31 3.73 -4.04 13.38
C GLN A 31 2.47 -4.62 14.02
N LEU A 32 1.29 -4.24 13.53
CA LEU A 32 0.02 -4.77 14.01
C LEU A 32 -0.06 -6.29 13.88
N ASN A 33 0.41 -6.86 12.77
CA ASN A 33 0.42 -8.32 12.60
C ASN A 33 1.35 -9.02 13.59
N ARG A 34 2.52 -8.41 13.87
CA ARG A 34 3.42 -8.91 14.92
C ARG A 34 2.78 -8.86 16.30
N ASP A 35 2.08 -7.77 16.62
CA ASP A 35 1.41 -7.60 17.89
C ASP A 35 0.27 -8.63 18.05
N LYS A 36 -0.51 -8.89 16.99
CA LYS A 36 -1.52 -9.95 16.96
C LYS A 36 -0.90 -11.33 17.21
N ALA A 37 0.19 -11.66 16.54
CA ALA A 37 0.89 -12.94 16.74
C ALA A 37 1.40 -13.09 18.18
N ASN A 38 1.99 -12.04 18.76
CA ASN A 38 2.44 -12.05 20.15
C ASN A 38 1.28 -12.27 21.13
N ILE A 39 0.13 -11.64 20.89
CA ILE A 39 -1.08 -11.85 21.70
C ILE A 39 -1.52 -13.32 21.63
N LEU A 40 -1.56 -13.90 20.43
CA LEU A 40 -1.93 -15.32 20.26
C LEU A 40 -0.98 -16.26 21.01
N VAL A 41 0.33 -16.02 20.95
CA VAL A 41 1.33 -16.79 21.70
C VAL A 41 1.07 -16.69 23.21
N ASN A 42 0.88 -15.48 23.74
CA ASN A 42 0.62 -15.30 25.16
C ASN A 42 -0.67 -16.01 25.61
N PHE A 43 -1.71 -16.02 24.76
CA PHE A 43 -2.94 -16.74 25.04
C PHE A 43 -2.77 -18.26 25.01
N SER A 44 -2.01 -18.81 24.05
CA SER A 44 -1.77 -20.26 23.97
C SER A 44 -0.92 -20.76 25.14
N GLU A 45 0.03 -19.96 25.63
CA GLU A 45 0.82 -20.29 26.81
C GLU A 45 -0.03 -20.32 28.09
N ALA A 46 -0.99 -19.39 28.21
CA ALA A 46 -1.86 -19.27 29.38
C ALA A 46 -3.04 -20.24 29.35
N TRP A 47 -3.55 -20.61 28.17
CA TRP A 47 -4.72 -21.46 28.00
C TRP A 47 -4.34 -22.81 27.39
N GLN A 48 -4.41 -23.87 28.21
CA GLN A 48 -3.97 -25.21 27.82
C GLN A 48 -5.13 -26.20 27.63
N GLY A 49 -4.88 -27.24 26.82
CA GLY A 49 -5.75 -28.39 26.63
C GLY A 49 -6.44 -28.39 25.27
N LYS A 50 -7.00 -29.54 24.86
CA LYS A 50 -7.48 -29.80 23.49
C LYS A 50 -8.40 -28.71 22.91
N LYS A 51 -9.33 -28.17 23.70
CA LYS A 51 -10.24 -27.10 23.24
C LYS A 51 -9.51 -25.77 23.04
N ALA A 52 -8.49 -25.50 23.83
CA ALA A 52 -7.63 -24.34 23.67
C ALA A 52 -6.83 -24.47 22.36
N ASP A 53 -6.19 -25.62 22.14
CA ASP A 53 -5.42 -25.91 20.92
C ASP A 53 -6.27 -25.75 19.64
N GLU A 54 -7.47 -26.34 19.63
CA GLU A 54 -8.42 -26.22 18.53
C GLU A 54 -8.90 -24.78 18.29
N THR A 55 -9.01 -23.99 19.34
CA THR A 55 -9.42 -22.58 19.24
C THR A 55 -8.27 -21.72 18.74
N MET A 56 -7.06 -21.94 19.26
CA MET A 56 -5.85 -21.22 18.85
C MET A 56 -5.54 -21.44 17.38
N SER A 57 -5.59 -22.68 16.90
CA SER A 57 -5.39 -22.99 15.47
C SER A 57 -6.37 -22.23 14.56
N LYS A 58 -7.66 -22.15 14.95
CA LYS A 58 -8.65 -21.38 14.18
C LYS A 58 -8.38 -19.87 14.20
N LEU A 59 -7.90 -19.35 15.32
CA LEU A 59 -7.55 -17.94 15.44
C LEU A 59 -6.31 -17.59 14.62
N GLU A 60 -5.30 -18.46 14.61
CA GLU A 60 -4.11 -18.32 13.76
C GLU A 60 -4.49 -18.30 12.28
N ASP A 61 -5.32 -19.25 11.84
CA ASP A 61 -5.82 -19.31 10.46
C ASP A 61 -6.58 -18.02 10.08
N ALA A 62 -7.44 -17.52 10.97
CA ALA A 62 -8.22 -16.31 10.73
C ALA A 62 -7.33 -15.05 10.65
N VAL A 63 -6.31 -14.94 11.50
CA VAL A 63 -5.37 -13.82 11.48
C VAL A 63 -4.50 -13.85 10.22
N GLU A 64 -4.05 -15.02 9.79
CA GLU A 64 -3.27 -15.18 8.55
C GLU A 64 -4.11 -14.86 7.31
N GLU A 65 -5.39 -15.26 7.29
CA GLU A 65 -6.32 -14.91 6.22
C GLU A 65 -6.52 -13.39 6.11
N GLU A 66 -6.86 -12.73 7.23
CA GLU A 66 -7.02 -11.27 7.30
C GLU A 66 -5.74 -10.56 6.84
N TRP A 67 -4.58 -11.07 7.27
CA TRP A 67 -3.29 -10.53 6.87
C TRP A 67 -3.04 -10.64 5.37
N ARG A 68 -3.37 -11.80 4.77
CA ARG A 68 -3.22 -12.04 3.34
C ARG A 68 -4.11 -11.10 2.53
N GLU A 69 -5.39 -10.99 2.88
CA GLU A 69 -6.34 -10.09 2.22
C GLU A 69 -5.89 -8.64 2.31
N THR A 70 -5.46 -8.21 3.50
CA THR A 70 -4.98 -6.85 3.74
C THR A 70 -3.73 -6.55 2.90
N ARG A 71 -2.78 -7.49 2.80
CA ARG A 71 -1.60 -7.34 1.93
C ARG A 71 -1.96 -7.24 0.47
N GLN A 72 -2.91 -8.05 -0.01
CA GLN A 72 -3.36 -7.98 -1.39
C GLN A 72 -3.94 -6.61 -1.73
N TYR A 73 -4.77 -6.07 -0.84
CA TYR A 73 -5.35 -4.73 -1.02
C TYR A 73 -4.27 -3.64 -1.05
N VAL A 74 -3.31 -3.69 -0.13
CA VAL A 74 -2.22 -2.73 -0.07
C VAL A 74 -1.32 -2.80 -1.31
N ASN A 75 -1.01 -4.00 -1.80
CA ASN A 75 -0.24 -4.17 -3.03
C ASN A 75 -0.98 -3.60 -4.25
N ALA A 76 -2.30 -3.79 -4.33
CA ALA A 76 -3.11 -3.21 -5.40
C ALA A 76 -3.06 -1.67 -5.38
N LEU A 77 -3.12 -1.06 -4.20
CA LEU A 77 -2.95 0.40 -4.07
C LEU A 77 -1.54 0.86 -4.50
N GLU A 78 -0.50 0.07 -4.23
CA GLU A 78 0.86 0.37 -4.68
C GLU A 78 0.96 0.35 -6.21
N ASP A 79 0.39 -0.68 -6.84
CA ASP A 79 0.32 -0.81 -8.30
C ASP A 79 -0.42 0.36 -8.95
N GLU A 80 -1.56 0.78 -8.37
CA GLU A 80 -2.31 1.94 -8.83
C GLU A 80 -1.48 3.23 -8.78
N ILE A 81 -0.73 3.46 -7.69
CA ILE A 81 0.13 4.64 -7.57
C ILE A 81 1.30 4.57 -8.57
N ILE A 82 1.88 3.39 -8.79
CA ILE A 82 2.95 3.21 -9.78
C ILE A 82 2.44 3.57 -11.19
N GLU A 83 1.26 3.08 -11.57
CA GLU A 83 0.69 3.36 -12.88
C GLU A 83 0.24 4.82 -13.00
N GLU A 84 -0.35 5.42 -11.95
CA GLU A 84 -0.68 6.85 -11.90
C GLU A 84 0.56 7.71 -12.20
N LYS A 85 1.70 7.43 -11.54
CA LYS A 85 2.96 8.15 -11.78
C LYS A 85 3.47 7.97 -13.20
N ARG A 86 3.36 6.76 -13.75
CA ARG A 86 3.79 6.46 -15.11
C ARG A 86 2.98 7.28 -16.11
N GLN A 87 1.66 7.31 -15.98
CA GLN A 87 0.78 8.07 -16.87
C GLN A 87 1.06 9.58 -16.81
N ILE A 88 1.26 10.14 -15.62
CA ILE A 88 1.60 11.55 -15.44
C ILE A 88 2.93 11.88 -16.14
N ARG A 89 3.94 11.01 -16.03
CA ARG A 89 5.24 11.20 -16.70
C ARG A 89 5.11 11.19 -18.22
N ILE A 90 4.35 10.25 -18.78
CA ILE A 90 4.09 10.19 -20.23
C ILE A 90 3.40 11.48 -20.70
N GLN A 91 2.43 11.99 -19.95
CA GLN A 91 1.73 13.24 -20.31
C GLN A 91 2.67 14.45 -20.25
N LEU A 92 3.54 14.52 -19.24
CA LEU A 92 4.56 15.56 -19.14
C LEU A 92 5.56 15.52 -20.31
N GLU A 93 5.97 14.32 -20.75
CA GLU A 93 6.85 14.15 -21.91
C GLU A 93 6.18 14.61 -23.20
N LYS A 94 4.94 14.18 -23.46
CA LYS A 94 4.16 14.63 -24.63
C LYS A 94 4.00 16.16 -24.67
N LEU A 95 3.76 16.79 -23.52
CA LEU A 95 3.68 18.26 -23.45
C LEU A 95 5.01 18.94 -23.75
N LYS A 96 6.14 18.36 -23.32
CA LYS A 96 7.48 18.87 -23.67
C LYS A 96 7.76 18.74 -25.16
N GLU A 97 7.39 17.63 -25.78
CA GLU A 97 7.55 17.41 -27.23
C GLU A 97 6.69 18.38 -28.03
N ASN A 98 5.42 18.54 -27.67
CA ASN A 98 4.52 19.50 -28.32
C ASN A 98 4.99 20.95 -28.16
N ALA A 99 5.61 21.29 -27.02
CA ALA A 99 6.20 22.61 -26.80
C ALA A 99 7.40 22.87 -27.72
N LYS A 100 8.21 21.84 -28.01
CA LYS A 100 9.35 21.92 -28.93
C LYS A 100 8.89 22.01 -30.39
N ASN A 101 7.89 21.23 -30.77
CA ASN A 101 7.40 21.15 -32.15
C ASN A 101 6.54 22.36 -32.56
N GLY A 102 5.85 23.02 -31.61
CA GLY A 102 5.08 24.24 -31.86
C GLY A 102 5.87 25.55 -31.78
N ALA A 103 7.20 25.47 -31.58
CA ALA A 103 8.12 26.62 -31.58
C ALA A 103 8.85 26.80 -32.93
N HIS A 104 8.54 25.96 -33.91
CA HIS A 104 8.95 26.06 -35.32
C HIS A 104 7.77 26.53 -36.17
#